data_AF-A0AAP3EMP7-F1
#
_entry.id   AF-A0AAP3EMP7-F1
#
_cell.length_a   1.000
_cell.length_b   1.000
_cell.length_c   1.000
_cell.angle_alpha   90.00
_cell.angle_beta   90.00
_cell.angle_gamma   90.00
#
_symmetry.space_group_name_H-M   'P 1'
#
loop_
_entity.id
_entity.type
_entity.pdbx_description
1 polymer ?
#
loop_
_entity_poly.entity_id
_entity_poly.type
_entity_poly.pdbx_seq_one_letter_code
_entity_poly.pdbx_strand_id
1 'polypeptide(L)' 'HLHNGLRKTLHYALTAKIQLTSFEAKFLSDMQSKYDLNGSFSWLTQKQRTTLENIMAKYGRI' A
#
# COMPACT_ATOMS: atom_id res chain seq x y z
N HIS A 1 4.17 -11.18 -0.37
CA HIS A 1 5.08 -10.00 -0.49
C HIS A 1 4.32 -8.67 -0.49
N LEU A 2 3.39 -8.44 -1.43
CA LEU A 2 2.63 -7.19 -1.53
C LEU A 2 1.87 -6.79 -0.26
N HIS A 3 1.10 -7.70 0.35
CA HIS A 3 0.28 -7.37 1.51
C HIS A 3 1.12 -6.97 2.73
N ASN A 4 2.19 -7.72 3.00
CA ASN A 4 3.14 -7.38 4.06
C ASN A 4 3.81 -6.02 3.82
N GLY A 5 4.18 -5.71 2.57
CA GLY A 5 4.78 -4.43 2.23
C GLY A 5 3.80 -3.26 2.39
N LEU A 6 2.54 -3.44 1.96
CA LEU A 6 1.46 -2.48 2.20
C LEU A 6 1.28 -2.21 3.70
N ARG A 7 1.16 -3.26 4.51
CA ARG A 7 0.99 -3.16 5.97
C ARG A 7 2.18 -2.45 6.63
N LYS A 8 3.41 -2.73 6.17
CA LYS A 8 4.63 -2.08 6.66
C LYS A 8 4.64 -0.58 6.33
N THR A 9 4.29 -0.19 5.11
CA THR A 9 4.21 1.22 4.70
C THR A 9 3.15 1.96 5.50
N LEU A 10 1.96 1.39 5.68
CA LEU A 10 0.91 1.96 6.52
C LEU A 10 1.36 2.13 7.97
N HIS A 11 2.03 1.13 8.54
CA HIS A 11 2.57 1.22 9.90
C HIS A 11 3.65 2.33 10.03
N TYR A 12 4.52 2.49 9.03
CA TYR A 12 5.49 3.59 9.02
C TYR A 12 4.84 4.97 8.91
N ALA A 13 3.74 5.09 8.17
CA ALA A 13 2.98 6.33 8.12
C ALA A 13 2.31 6.63 9.48
N LEU A 14 1.71 5.63 10.11
CA LEU A 14 1.08 5.76 11.43
C LEU A 14 2.08 6.12 12.54
N THR A 15 3.30 5.59 12.45
CA THR A 15 4.39 5.90 13.40
C THR A 15 5.17 7.17 13.02
N ALA A 16 4.66 7.97 12.08
CA ALA A 16 5.26 9.20 11.56
C ALA A 16 6.72 9.04 11.05
N LYS A 17 7.12 7.83 10.68
CA LYS A 17 8.44 7.54 10.09
C LYS A 17 8.52 7.94 8.62
N ILE A 18 7.38 7.99 7.95
CA ILE A 18 7.22 8.49 6.59
C ILE A 18 6.01 9.40 6.53
N GLN A 19 6.00 10.33 5.58
CA GLN A 19 4.85 11.14 5.27
C GLN A 19 4.30 10.73 3.91
N LEU A 20 3.05 10.25 3.92
CA LEU A 20 2.29 9.97 2.72
C LEU A 20 1.59 11.26 2.25
N THR A 21 1.47 11.43 0.95
CA THR A 21 0.52 12.39 0.37
C THR A 21 -0.92 11.95 0.65
N SER A 22 -1.87 12.88 0.57
CA SER A 22 -3.30 12.56 0.72
C SER A 22 -3.77 11.49 -0.29
N PHE A 23 -3.20 11.50 -1.51
CA PHE A 23 -3.46 10.48 -2.50
C PHE A 23 -2.94 9.11 -2.07
N GLU A 24 -1.67 9.01 -1.68
CA GLU A 24 -1.05 7.74 -1.27
C GLU A 24 -1.76 7.16 -0.05
N ALA A 25 -2.07 7.99 0.96
CA ALA A 25 -2.78 7.55 2.16
C ALA A 25 -4.14 6.93 1.82
N LYS A 26 -4.95 7.63 1.01
CA LYS A 26 -6.25 7.13 0.57
C LYS A 26 -6.11 5.84 -0.25
N PHE A 27 -5.20 5.85 -1.22
CA PHE A 27 -4.97 4.71 -2.10
C PHE A 27 -4.57 3.45 -1.31
N LEU A 28 -3.58 3.55 -0.39
CA LEU A 28 -3.13 2.42 0.41
C LEU A 28 -4.22 1.93 1.37
N SER A 29 -5.01 2.83 1.96
CA SER A 29 -6.15 2.46 2.81
C SER A 29 -7.22 1.69 2.02
N ASP A 30 -7.53 2.12 0.80
CA ASP A 30 -8.46 1.41 -0.08
C ASP A 30 -7.93 0.02 -0.47
N MET A 31 -6.62 -0.11 -0.76
CA MET A 31 -6.00 -1.40 -1.07
C MET A 31 -6.07 -2.36 0.13
N GLN A 32 -5.81 -1.86 1.34
CA GLN A 32 -5.85 -2.64 2.57
C GLN A 32 -7.27 -3.12 2.86
N SER A 33 -8.24 -2.21 2.80
CA SER A 33 -9.67 -2.52 3.04
C SER A 33 -10.19 -3.57 2.06
N LYS A 34 -9.85 -3.44 0.77
CA LYS A 34 -10.26 -4.44 -0.23
C LYS A 34 -9.53 -5.77 -0.08
N TYR A 35 -8.27 -5.77 0.36
CA TYR A 35 -7.57 -7.01 0.68
C TYR A 35 -8.25 -7.73 1.85
N ASP A 36 -8.61 -7.01 2.91
CA ASP A 36 -9.27 -7.60 4.08
C ASP A 36 -10.64 -8.23 3.73
N LEU A 37 -11.33 -7.68 2.74
CA LEU A 37 -12.58 -8.24 2.22
C LEU A 37 -12.40 -9.45 1.30
N ASN A 38 -11.38 -9.44 0.43
CA ASN A 38 -11.22 -10.45 -0.63
C ASN A 38 -10.16 -11.53 -0.32
N GLY A 39 -9.34 -11.33 0.72
CA GLY A 39 -8.20 -12.18 1.06
C GLY A 39 -7.05 -12.17 0.05
N SER A 40 -7.15 -11.39 -1.04
CA SER A 40 -6.15 -11.37 -2.11
C SER A 40 -6.16 -10.07 -2.92
N PHE A 41 -5.16 -9.94 -3.81
CA PHE A 41 -5.00 -8.83 -4.78
C PHE A 41 -5.30 -9.25 -6.23
N SER A 42 -6.07 -10.32 -6.44
CA SER A 42 -6.42 -10.79 -7.80
C SER A 42 -7.22 -9.77 -8.61
N TRP A 43 -7.93 -8.87 -7.93
CA TRP A 43 -8.74 -7.79 -8.50
C TRP A 43 -7.94 -6.55 -8.90
N LEU A 44 -6.63 -6.48 -8.59
CA LEU A 44 -5.82 -5.35 -9.01
C LEU A 44 -5.61 -5.36 -10.51
N THR A 45 -5.95 -4.25 -11.15
CA THR A 45 -5.43 -3.96 -12.49
C THR A 45 -3.91 -3.83 -12.45
N GLN A 46 -3.24 -4.04 -13.59
CA GLN A 46 -1.79 -3.88 -13.69
C GLN A 46 -1.34 -2.48 -13.25
N LYS A 47 -2.07 -1.44 -13.67
CA LYS A 47 -1.78 -0.05 -13.28
C LYS A 47 -1.83 0.14 -11.76
N GLN A 48 -2.85 -0.38 -11.09
CA GLN A 48 -2.98 -0.28 -9.63
C GLN A 48 -1.88 -1.07 -8.92
N ARG A 49 -1.53 -2.26 -9.42
CA ARG A 49 -0.41 -3.05 -8.91
C ARG A 49 0.89 -2.26 -9.00
N THR A 50 1.22 -1.70 -10.17
CA THR A 50 2.41 -0.88 -10.35
C THR A 50 2.40 0.36 -9.46
N THR A 51 1.26 1.04 -9.28
CA THR A 51 1.15 2.16 -8.34
C THR A 51 1.43 1.73 -6.90
N LEU A 52 0.86 0.60 -6.46
CA LEU A 52 1.09 0.06 -5.12
C LEU A 52 2.57 -0.30 -4.91
N GLU A 53 3.18 -0.98 -5.87
CA GLU A 53 4.61 -1.33 -5.84
C GLU A 53 5.52 -0.10 -5.81
N ASN A 54 5.23 0.92 -6.62
CA ASN A 54 6.02 2.16 -6.65
C ASN A 54 5.94 2.93 -5.33
N ILE A 55 4.75 3.05 -4.74
CA ILE A 55 4.59 3.68 -3.42
C ILE A 55 5.36 2.89 -2.37
N MET A 56 5.24 1.55 -2.40
CA MET A 56 5.97 0.70 -1.47
C MET A 56 7.48 0.78 -1.67
N ALA A 57 8.00 0.87 -2.89
CA ALA A 57 9.43 1.02 -3.16
C ALA A 57 9.97 2.40 -2.74
N LYS A 58 9.16 3.45 -2.87
CA LYS A 58 9.51 4.80 -2.44
C LYS A 58 9.77 4.90 -0.94
N TYR A 59 9.02 4.16 -0.12
CA TYR A 59 9.05 4.26 1.34
C TYR A 59 9.60 3.03 2.06
N GLY A 60 9.38 1.85 1.48
CA GLY A 60 9.99 0.61 1.86
C GLY A 60 11.33 0.51 1.16
N ARG A 61 12.41 0.81 1.90
CA ARG A 61 13.78 0.39 1.54
C ARG A 61 13.78 -1.12 1.30
N ILE A 62 13.56 -1.53 0.05
CA ILE A 62 13.88 -2.84 -0.49
C ILE A 62 14.97 -2.59 -1.51
#